data_AF-A0A0F9TYA6-F1
#
_entry.id   AF-A0A0F9TYA6-F1
#
_cell.length_a   1.000
_cell.length_b   1.000
_cell.length_c   1.000
_cell.angle_alpha   90.00
_cell.angle_beta   90.00
_cell.angle_gamma   90.00
#
_symmetry.space_group_name_H-M   'P 1'
#
loop_
_entity.id
_entity.type
_entity.pdbx_description
1 polymer ?
#
loop_
_entity_poly.entity_id
_entity_poly.type
_entity_poly.pdbx_seq_one_letter_code
_entity_poly.pdbx_strand_id
1 'polypeptide(L)'
;MRLQISQTDRDTNKADTLVVFTLEGDVIAADWKPDSEDFQSDLERDGIVTARGLFRPSDGKDFLDNLELAFSNSSNIIVKTL
;
A
#
# COMPACT_ATOMS: atom_id res chain seq x y z
N MET A 1 -13.44 0.68 1.83
CA MET A 1 -12.67 -0.52 1.40
C MET A 1 -11.40 -0.61 2.25
N ARG A 2 -10.89 -1.81 2.54
CA ARG A 2 -9.61 -1.98 3.25
C ARG A 2 -8.60 -2.69 2.35
N LEU A 3 -7.38 -2.18 2.32
CA LEU A 3 -6.26 -2.75 1.57
C LEU A 3 -5.09 -3.01 2.52
N GLN A 4 -4.35 -4.06 2.25
CA GLN A 4 -3.16 -4.43 3.00
C GLN A 4 -1.98 -4.57 2.04
N ILE A 5 -0.85 -3.94 2.37
CA ILE A 5 0.42 -4.21 1.73
C ILE A 5 1.29 -5.01 2.69
N SER A 6 1.87 -6.09 2.18
CA SER A 6 2.73 -6.98 2.93
C SER A 6 4.03 -7.24 2.19
N GLN A 7 5.11 -7.36 2.94
CA GLN A 7 6.39 -7.80 2.42
C GLN A 7 6.62 -9.25 2.84
N THR A 8 7.03 -10.07 1.89
CA THR A 8 7.52 -11.41 2.19
C THR A 8 9.00 -11.33 2.49
N ASP A 9 9.36 -11.66 3.71
CA ASP A 9 10.75 -11.82 4.13
C ASP A 9 11.35 -13.02 3.38
N ARG A 10 12.47 -12.79 2.70
CA ARG A 10 13.15 -13.77 1.85
C ARG A 10 13.80 -14.89 2.67
N ASP A 11 14.17 -14.62 3.91
CA ASP A 11 14.86 -15.57 4.79
C ASP A 11 13.89 -16.45 5.55
N THR A 12 12.74 -15.88 5.96
CA THR A 12 11.74 -16.61 6.76
C THR A 12 10.52 -17.05 5.97
N ASN A 13 10.37 -16.59 4.72
CA ASN A 13 9.21 -16.79 3.85
C ASN A 13 7.88 -16.35 4.49
N LYS A 14 7.94 -15.47 5.50
CA LYS A 14 6.79 -14.93 6.20
C LYS A 14 6.36 -13.62 5.56
N ALA A 15 5.05 -13.47 5.36
CA ALA A 15 4.46 -12.21 4.96
C ALA A 15 4.26 -11.34 6.21
N ASP A 16 4.97 -10.24 6.29
CA ASP A 16 4.81 -9.22 7.32
C ASP A 16 3.96 -8.06 6.78
N THR A 17 3.05 -7.56 7.59
CA THR A 17 2.16 -6.46 7.17
C THR A 17 2.85 -5.13 7.41
N LEU A 18 2.98 -4.35 6.35
CA LEU A 18 3.68 -3.06 6.40
C LEU A 18 2.70 -1.92 6.64
N VAL A 19 1.57 -1.95 5.93
CA VAL A 19 0.54 -0.91 6.03
C VAL A 19 -0.83 -1.47 5.71
N VAL A 20 -1.84 -0.96 6.43
CA VAL A 20 -3.25 -1.16 6.10
C VAL A 20 -3.87 0.18 5.72
N PHE A 21 -4.38 0.28 4.51
CA PHE A 21 -5.16 1.43 4.06
C PHE A 21 -6.64 1.20 4.32
N THR A 22 -7.29 2.21 4.89
CA THR A 22 -8.75 2.29 5.01
C THR A 22 -9.24 3.45 4.14
N LEU A 23 -10.03 3.11 3.13
CA LEU A 23 -10.64 4.03 2.18
C LEU A 23 -12.09 4.25 2.59
N GLU A 24 -12.42 5.46 3.04
CA GLU A 24 -13.76 5.83 3.51
C GLU A 24 -14.18 7.17 2.89
N GLY A 25 -15.10 7.11 1.92
CA GLY A 25 -15.50 8.31 1.16
C GLY A 25 -14.31 8.89 0.42
N ASP A 26 -13.94 10.12 0.75
CA ASP A 26 -12.76 10.82 0.21
C ASP A 26 -11.53 10.77 1.13
N VAL A 27 -11.54 9.91 2.15
CA VAL A 27 -10.46 9.79 3.13
C VAL A 27 -9.66 8.50 2.88
N ILE A 28 -8.33 8.66 2.83
CA ILE A 28 -7.38 7.54 2.90
C ILE A 28 -6.70 7.62 4.27
N ALA A 29 -7.03 6.69 5.15
CA ALA A 29 -6.29 6.47 6.39
C ALA A 29 -5.27 5.34 6.17
N ALA A 30 -4.02 5.55 6.57
CA ALA A 30 -2.97 4.55 6.49
C ALA A 30 -2.49 4.21 7.91
N ASP A 31 -2.58 2.93 8.27
CA ASP A 31 -2.08 2.40 9.53
C ASP A 31 -0.78 1.65 9.26
N TRP A 32 0.34 2.30 9.55
CA TRP A 32 1.69 1.81 9.28
C TRP A 32 2.22 1.00 10.46
N LYS A 33 2.98 -0.05 10.15
CA LYS A 33 3.72 -0.76 11.18
C LYS A 33 4.82 0.16 11.75
N PRO A 34 5.05 0.21 13.08
CA PRO A 34 6.02 1.12 13.69
C PRO A 34 7.45 1.01 13.12
N ASP A 35 7.87 -0.18 12.73
CA ASP A 35 9.23 -0.45 12.21
C ASP A 35 9.33 -0.27 10.68
N SER A 36 8.33 0.35 10.04
CA SER A 36 8.24 0.49 8.58
C SER A 36 8.54 1.90 8.07
N GLU A 37 9.22 2.77 8.83
CA GLU A 37 9.52 4.17 8.43
C GLU A 37 10.27 4.29 7.09
N ASP A 38 11.25 3.41 6.85
CA ASP A 38 11.99 3.36 5.57
C ASP A 38 11.03 2.98 4.42
N PHE A 39 10.16 2.00 4.68
CA PHE A 39 9.15 1.57 3.71
C PHE A 39 8.06 2.63 3.50
N GLN A 40 7.68 3.39 4.53
CA GLN A 40 6.78 4.54 4.42
C GLN A 40 7.40 5.59 3.51
N SER A 41 8.68 5.91 3.69
CA SER A 41 9.38 6.90 2.87
C SER A 41 9.46 6.46 1.40
N ASP A 42 9.79 5.19 1.15
CA ASP A 42 9.81 4.63 -0.21
C ASP A 42 8.41 4.57 -0.83
N LEU A 43 7.39 4.16 -0.09
CA LEU A 43 6.03 4.08 -0.59
C LEU A 43 5.38 5.46 -0.76
N GLU A 44 5.75 6.45 0.04
CA GLU A 44 5.36 7.85 -0.17
C GLU A 44 6.02 8.42 -1.43
N ARG A 45 7.33 8.20 -1.61
CA ARG A 45 8.09 8.63 -2.79
C ARG A 45 7.58 7.98 -4.07
N ASP A 46 7.33 6.67 -4.03
CA ASP A 46 7.10 5.86 -5.23
C ASP A 46 5.60 5.56 -5.48
N GLY A 47 4.72 5.69 -4.46
CA GLY A 47 3.31 5.27 -4.54
C GLY A 47 2.24 6.29 -4.11
N ILE A 48 2.42 7.03 -3.00
CA ILE A 48 1.36 7.90 -2.44
C ILE A 48 1.41 9.34 -2.97
N VAL A 49 2.59 9.90 -3.25
CA VAL A 49 2.69 11.28 -3.81
C VAL A 49 2.00 11.38 -5.17
N THR A 50 1.99 10.29 -5.96
CA THR A 50 1.25 10.21 -7.22
C THR A 50 -0.27 10.15 -7.01
N ALA A 51 -0.75 9.62 -5.89
CA ALA A 51 -2.18 9.47 -5.59
C ALA A 51 -2.80 10.70 -4.90
N ARG A 52 -2.00 11.51 -4.19
CA ARG A 52 -2.44 12.75 -3.52
C ARG A 52 -2.76 13.85 -4.54
N GLY A 53 -3.93 13.74 -5.18
CA GLY A 53 -4.50 14.76 -6.05
C GLY A 53 -5.19 14.23 -7.30
N LEU A 54 -4.98 12.96 -7.65
CA LEU A 54 -5.50 12.38 -8.91
C LEU A 54 -6.71 11.45 -8.74
N PHE A 55 -6.93 10.89 -7.55
CA PHE A 55 -8.00 9.91 -7.33
C PHE A 55 -8.90 10.32 -6.17
N ARG A 56 -10.21 10.20 -6.37
CA ARG A 56 -11.15 10.23 -5.26
C ARG A 56 -11.08 8.88 -4.57
N PRO A 57 -10.90 8.83 -3.24
CA PRO A 57 -10.86 7.56 -2.50
C PRO A 57 -12.13 6.69 -2.62
N SER A 58 -13.23 7.26 -3.12
CA SER A 58 -14.42 6.50 -3.56
C SER A 58 -14.13 5.50 -4.67
N ASP A 59 -13.14 5.82 -5.50
CA ASP A 59 -12.64 5.00 -6.60
C ASP A 59 -11.56 4.05 -6.04
N GLY A 60 -11.87 3.37 -4.94
CA GLY A 60 -10.91 2.53 -4.23
C GLY A 60 -10.26 1.47 -5.14
N LYS A 61 -10.95 1.06 -6.20
CA LYS A 61 -10.40 0.20 -7.25
C LYS A 61 -9.23 0.85 -8.00
N ASP A 62 -9.30 2.12 -8.35
CA ASP A 62 -8.22 2.80 -9.08
C ASP A 62 -6.99 2.96 -8.17
N PHE A 63 -7.20 3.25 -6.87
CA PHE A 63 -6.12 3.27 -5.89
C PHE A 63 -5.45 1.90 -5.77
N LEU A 64 -6.23 0.81 -5.75
CA LEU A 64 -5.71 -0.56 -5.77
C LEU A 64 -4.91 -0.86 -7.04
N ASP A 65 -5.48 -0.58 -8.22
CA ASP A 65 -4.84 -0.89 -9.51
C ASP A 65 -3.50 -0.16 -9.66
N ASN A 66 -3.39 1.08 -9.15
CA ASN A 66 -2.12 1.82 -9.15
C ASN A 66 -1.08 1.23 -8.18
N LEU A 67 -1.51 0.79 -6.99
CA LEU A 67 -0.60 0.11 -6.06
C LEU A 67 -0.12 -1.23 -6.64
N GLU A 68 -1.02 -2.02 -7.23
CA GLU A 68 -0.67 -3.26 -7.90
C GLU A 68 0.31 -3.03 -9.06
N LEU A 69 0.11 -1.96 -9.85
CA LEU A 69 1.02 -1.58 -10.94
C LEU A 69 2.39 -1.13 -10.40
N ALA A 70 2.43 -0.30 -9.36
CA ALA A 70 3.67 0.19 -8.77
C ALA A 70 4.52 -0.96 -8.21
N PHE A 71 3.88 -1.98 -7.64
CA PHE A 71 4.55 -3.14 -7.05
C PHE A 71 4.58 -4.37 -7.96
N SER A 72 4.14 -4.29 -9.21
CA SER A 72 4.09 -5.45 -10.12
C SER A 72 5.46 -6.07 -10.38
N ASN A 73 6.52 -5.27 -10.26
CA ASN A 73 7.91 -5.71 -10.46
C ASN A 73 8.60 -6.14 -9.15
N SER A 74 7.95 -5.98 -8.00
CA SER A 74 8.50 -6.30 -6.68
C SER A 74 8.15 -7.73 -6.30
N SER A 75 9.13 -8.64 -6.38
CA SER A 75 8.93 -10.06 -6.09
C SER A 75 8.63 -10.38 -4.62
N ASN A 76 8.76 -9.40 -3.73
CA ASN A 76 8.61 -9.53 -2.29
C ASN A 76 7.46 -8.69 -1.73
N ILE A 77 6.72 -7.93 -2.53
CA ILE A 77 5.59 -7.11 -2.08
C ILE A 77 4.28 -7.73 -2.56
N ILE A 78 3.30 -7.79 -1.67
CA ILE A 78 1.97 -8.33 -1.93
C ILE A 78 0.96 -7.25 -1.55
N VAL A 79 0.15 -6.83 -2.52
CA VAL A 79 -1.01 -5.95 -2.31
C VAL A 79 -2.25 -6.84 -2.29
N LYS A 80 -3.13 -6.67 -1.31
CA LYS A 80 -4.39 -7.40 -1.24
C LYS A 80 -5.52 -6.56 -0.65
N THR A 81 -6.75 -6.85 -1.09
CA THR A 81 -7.97 -6.33 -0.47
C THR A 81 -8.36 -7.20 0.74
N LEU A 82 -8.91 -6.57 1.78
CA LEU A 82 -9.43 -7.22 3.00
C LEU A 82 -10.96 -7.27 3.02
#